data_AF-A0A2K9IY04-F1
#
_entry.id   AF-A0A2K9IY04-F1
#
_cell.length_a   1.000
_cell.length_b   1.000
_cell.length_c   1.000
_cell.angle_alpha   90.00
_cell.angle_beta   90.00
_cell.angle_gamma   90.00
#
_symmetry.space_group_name_H-M   'P 1'
#
loop_
_entity.id
_entity.type
_entity.pdbx_description
1 polymer ?
#
loop_
_entity_poly.entity_id
_entity_poly.type
_entity_poly.pdbx_seq_one_letter_code
_entity_poly.pdbx_strand_id
1 'polypeptide(L)'
;MTKKKQGLIEKGFNHKKTFFSFLGVSYYLTKEDNENLIKNLFAGIPAVSSIVFDFADETLFQKKGVSNRVDNMVTMASASGEPMK
;
A
#
# COMPACT_ATOMS: atom_id res chain seq x y z
N MET A 1 -18.92 1.58 12.57
CA MET A 1 -18.10 1.34 11.36
C MET A 1 -17.55 2.67 10.87
N THR A 2 -16.26 2.75 10.58
CA THR A 2 -15.53 3.99 10.29
C THR A 2 -15.97 4.62 8.97
N LYS A 3 -16.17 5.95 8.94
CA LYS A 3 -16.55 6.75 7.75
C LYS A 3 -15.69 6.49 6.49
N LYS A 4 -14.46 5.98 6.66
CA LYS A 4 -13.46 5.79 5.60
C LYS A 4 -13.83 4.80 4.48
N LYS A 5 -14.86 3.96 4.66
CA LYS A 5 -15.27 2.96 3.64
C LYS A 5 -16.65 3.24 3.01
N GLN A 6 -17.23 4.40 3.31
CA GLN A 6 -18.60 4.73 2.90
C GLN A 6 -18.80 4.61 1.37
N GLY A 7 -17.89 5.14 0.57
CA GLY A 7 -17.97 5.04 -0.90
C GLY A 7 -17.89 3.59 -1.42
N LEU A 8 -17.13 2.71 -0.75
CA LEU A 8 -17.10 1.28 -1.11
C LEU A 8 -18.43 0.61 -0.74
N ILE A 9 -18.99 0.93 0.44
CA ILE A 9 -20.26 0.37 0.93
C ILE A 9 -21.40 0.74 -0.02
N GLU A 10 -21.45 2.00 -0.46
CA GLU A 10 -22.42 2.49 -1.46
C GLU A 10 -22.30 1.78 -2.82
N LYS A 11 -21.11 1.26 -3.13
CA LYS A 11 -20.85 0.44 -4.33
C LYS A 11 -21.01 -1.07 -4.10
N GLY A 12 -21.53 -1.48 -2.94
CA GLY A 12 -21.85 -2.88 -2.64
C GLY A 12 -20.81 -3.64 -1.82
N PHE A 13 -19.77 -2.98 -1.32
CA PHE A 13 -18.84 -3.58 -0.36
C PHE A 13 -19.56 -3.92 0.95
N ASN A 14 -19.43 -5.15 1.42
CA ASN A 14 -20.14 -5.66 2.60
C ASN A 14 -19.28 -6.66 3.37
N HIS A 15 -19.84 -7.22 4.45
CA HIS A 15 -19.15 -8.15 5.35
C HIS A 15 -19.04 -9.56 4.74
N LYS A 16 -18.18 -9.70 3.72
CA LYS A 16 -17.84 -10.96 3.06
C LYS A 16 -16.33 -11.17 3.07
N LYS A 17 -15.90 -12.44 2.95
CA LYS A 17 -14.49 -12.77 2.73
C LYS A 17 -13.97 -11.95 1.56
N THR A 18 -12.94 -11.15 1.82
CA THR A 18 -12.41 -10.19 0.86
C THR A 18 -10.94 -10.46 0.60
N PHE A 19 -10.52 -10.31 -0.65
CA PHE A 19 -9.12 -10.28 -1.05
C PHE A 19 -8.78 -8.85 -1.50
N PHE A 20 -7.75 -8.25 -0.90
CA PHE A 20 -7.25 -6.95 -1.33
C PHE A 20 -5.96 -7.10 -2.14
N SER A 21 -5.89 -6.38 -3.26
CA SER A 21 -4.64 -6.16 -4.00
C SER A 21 -4.16 -4.74 -3.73
N PHE A 22 -2.99 -4.61 -3.12
CA PHE A 22 -2.34 -3.35 -2.78
C PHE A 22 -0.92 -3.32 -3.35
N LEU A 23 -0.81 -3.64 -4.63
CA LEU A 23 0.43 -3.71 -5.40
C LEU A 23 0.71 -2.37 -6.09
N GLY A 24 1.98 -1.98 -6.14
CA GLY A 24 2.48 -0.75 -6.76
C GLY A 24 2.15 0.53 -5.98
N VAL A 25 1.62 0.42 -4.76
CA VAL A 25 1.15 1.60 -4.00
C VAL A 25 1.89 1.80 -2.68
N SER A 26 2.29 0.74 -1.99
CA SER A 26 2.91 0.82 -0.66
C SER A 26 4.17 1.69 -0.62
N TYR A 27 4.94 1.73 -1.71
CA TYR A 27 6.15 2.55 -1.88
C TYR A 27 5.91 4.07 -1.87
N TYR A 28 4.66 4.51 -2.02
CA TYR A 28 4.31 5.94 -2.11
C TYR A 28 3.66 6.48 -0.84
N LEU A 29 3.50 5.61 0.16
CA LEU A 29 2.92 5.95 1.46
C LEU A 29 4.01 5.86 2.52
N THR A 30 3.95 6.76 3.50
CA THR A 30 4.78 6.63 4.70
C THR A 30 4.45 5.33 5.43
N LYS A 31 5.35 4.85 6.29
CA LYS A 31 5.09 3.69 7.15
C LYS A 31 3.78 3.84 7.95
N GLU A 32 3.55 5.03 8.52
CA GLU A 32 2.34 5.33 9.28
C GLU A 32 1.07 5.26 8.41
N ASP A 33 1.12 5.83 7.21
CA ASP A 33 -0.01 5.79 6.28
C ASP A 33 -0.34 4.36 5.83
N ASN A 34 0.69 3.55 5.53
CA ASN A 34 0.55 2.13 5.21
C ASN A 34 -0.10 1.35 6.36
N GLU A 35 0.41 1.50 7.57
CA GLU A 35 -0.14 0.85 8.77
C GLU A 35 -1.61 1.24 9.00
N ASN A 36 -1.90 2.54 8.90
CA ASN A 36 -3.26 3.05 9.08
C ASN A 36 -4.20 2.55 7.99
N LEU A 37 -3.74 2.48 6.74
CA LEU A 37 -4.54 1.95 5.63
C LEU A 37 -4.88 0.47 5.86
N ILE A 38 -3.89 -0.36 6.14
CA ILE A 38 -4.10 -1.81 6.36
C ILE A 38 -5.03 -2.05 7.56
N LYS A 39 -4.82 -1.35 8.69
CA LYS A 39 -5.73 -1.41 9.85
C LYS A 39 -7.17 -1.05 9.46
N ASN A 40 -7.35 0.00 8.66
CA ASN A 40 -8.68 0.43 8.20
C ASN A 40 -9.31 -0.55 7.19
N LEU A 41 -8.53 -1.17 6.29
CA LEU A 41 -9.03 -2.17 5.35
C LEU A 41 -9.62 -3.38 6.10
N PHE A 42 -8.86 -3.91 7.05
CA PHE A 42 -9.24 -5.12 7.82
C PHE A 42 -10.22 -4.85 8.97
N ALA A 43 -10.47 -3.60 9.36
CA ALA A 43 -11.44 -3.27 10.39
C ALA A 43 -12.87 -3.73 10.00
N GLY A 44 -13.43 -4.67 10.75
CA GLY A 44 -14.83 -5.09 10.59
C GLY A 44 -15.12 -5.97 9.36
N ILE A 45 -14.12 -6.68 8.84
CA ILE A 45 -14.29 -7.71 7.80
C ILE A 45 -14.02 -9.12 8.38
N PRO A 46 -14.44 -10.20 7.72
CA PRO A 46 -14.17 -11.57 8.18
C PRO A 46 -12.67 -11.87 8.32
N ALA A 47 -12.27 -12.59 9.36
CA ALA A 47 -10.87 -12.94 9.66
C ALA A 47 -10.21 -13.80 8.56
N VAL A 48 -10.99 -14.48 7.73
CA VAL A 48 -10.51 -15.28 6.58
C VAL A 48 -10.17 -14.44 5.34
N SER A 49 -10.26 -13.12 5.44
CA SER A 49 -9.86 -12.18 4.39
C SER A 49 -8.35 -12.08 4.28
N SER A 50 -7.85 -11.65 3.13
CA SER A 50 -6.40 -11.61 2.86
C SER A 50 -6.02 -10.39 2.02
N ILE A 51 -4.71 -10.08 2.01
CA ILE A 51 -4.12 -8.99 1.24
C ILE A 51 -2.83 -9.46 0.58
N VAL A 52 -2.58 -8.97 -0.63
CA VAL A 52 -1.26 -9.00 -1.25
C VAL A 52 -0.78 -7.56 -1.43
N PHE A 53 0.48 -7.29 -1.12
CA PHE A 53 1.08 -5.97 -1.24
C PHE A 53 2.59 -6.09 -1.39
N ASP A 54 3.21 -5.06 -1.96
CA ASP A 54 4.66 -4.97 -2.03
C ASP A 54 5.23 -4.51 -0.69
N PHE A 55 6.30 -5.16 -0.23
CA PHE A 55 7.01 -4.78 0.98
C PHE A 55 8.41 -4.30 0.62
N ALA A 56 8.59 -2.98 0.62
CA ALA A 56 9.92 -2.39 0.65
C ALA A 56 10.63 -2.78 1.95
N ASP A 57 11.84 -3.30 1.87
CA ASP A 57 12.67 -3.34 3.06
C ASP A 57 13.13 -1.91 3.43
N GLU A 58 13.54 -1.74 4.69
CA GLU A 58 13.96 -0.43 5.24
C GLU A 58 15.21 0.15 4.55
N THR A 59 15.92 -0.68 3.77
CA THR A 59 17.14 -0.32 3.07
C THR A 59 16.91 0.13 1.64
N LEU A 60 15.66 0.16 1.16
CA LEU A 60 15.29 0.58 -0.20
C LEU A 60 15.89 1.94 -0.58
N PHE A 61 15.91 2.90 0.35
CA PHE A 61 16.46 4.24 0.12
C PHE A 61 17.91 4.41 0.59
N GLN A 62 18.49 3.38 1.22
CA GLN A 62 19.79 3.48 1.88
C GLN A 62 20.90 2.76 1.12
N LYS A 63 20.56 1.67 0.42
CA LYS A 63 21.54 0.85 -0.29
C LYS A 63 21.47 1.10 -1.78
N LYS A 64 22.63 1.41 -2.37
CA LYS A 64 22.86 1.21 -3.79
C LYS A 64 22.70 -0.27 -4.11
N GLY A 65 21.54 -0.63 -4.63
CA GLY A 65 21.28 -1.98 -5.12
C GLY A 65 22.24 -2.37 -6.25
N VAL A 66 22.25 -3.64 -6.62
CA VAL A 66 23.04 -4.14 -7.75
C VAL A 66 22.73 -3.29 -9.00
N SER A 67 23.78 -2.79 -9.64
CA SER A 67 23.69 -1.97 -10.86
C SER A 67 22.92 -0.64 -10.70
N ASN A 68 22.81 -0.10 -9.48
CA ASN A 68 22.05 1.13 -9.18
C ASN A 68 20.57 1.06 -9.61
N ARG A 69 20.00 -0.15 -9.70
CA ARG A 69 18.63 -0.34 -10.21
C ARG A 69 17.59 0.41 -9.36
N VAL A 70 17.73 0.36 -8.03
CA VAL A 70 16.79 0.99 -7.10
C VAL A 70 16.90 2.51 -7.18
N ASP A 71 18.11 3.06 -7.09
CA ASP A 71 18.37 4.49 -7.26
C ASP A 71 17.80 5.03 -8.58
N ASN A 72 18.01 4.32 -9.69
CA ASN A 72 17.48 4.72 -10.99
C ASN A 72 15.94 4.71 -10.99
N MET A 73 15.31 3.68 -10.43
CA MET A 73 13.85 3.59 -10.32
C MET A 73 13.28 4.76 -9.49
N VAL A 74 13.83 5.00 -8.30
CA VAL A 74 13.39 6.08 -7.41
C VAL A 74 13.58 7.46 -8.06
N THR A 75 14.71 7.66 -8.74
CA THR A 75 15.00 8.91 -9.46
C THR A 75 14.01 9.14 -10.60
N MET A 76 13.70 8.11 -11.40
CA MET A 76 12.73 8.22 -12.49
C MET A 76 11.32 8.50 -11.97
N ALA A 77 10.88 7.82 -10.91
CA ALA A 77 9.56 8.06 -10.30
C ALA A 77 9.43 9.50 -9.76
N SER A 78 10.48 10.01 -9.11
CA SER A 78 10.52 11.41 -8.69
C SER A 78 10.46 12.37 -9.88
N ALA A 79 11.21 12.10 -10.96
CA ALA A 79 11.22 12.90 -12.17
C ALA A 79 9.86 12.90 -12.92
N SER A 80 9.06 11.84 -12.78
CA SER A 80 7.70 11.77 -13.32
C SER A 80 6.63 12.40 -12.42
N GLY A 81 7.01 13.00 -11.28
CA GLY A 81 6.08 13.60 -10.32
C GLY A 81 5.46 12.62 -9.33
N GLU A 82 6.00 11.40 -9.24
CA GLU A 82 5.57 10.33 -8.34
C GLU A 82 6.68 9.97 -7.34
N PRO A 83 7.01 10.85 -6.37
CA PRO A 83 8.05 10.53 -5.39
C PRO A 83 7.57 9.44 -4.41
N MET A 84 8.39 8.40 -4.25
CA MET A 84 8.25 7.35 -3.23
C MET A 84 8.53 7.91 -1.82
N LYS A 85 7.97 7.30 -0.77
CA LYS A 85 7.95 7.83 0.61
C LYS A 85 8.36 6.81 1.67
#